data_AF-A0A941YKL7-F1
#
_entry.id   AF-A0A941YKL7-F1
#
_cell.length_a   1.000
_cell.length_b   1.000
_cell.length_c   1.000
_cell.angle_alpha   90.00
_cell.angle_beta   90.00
_cell.angle_gamma   90.00
#
_symmetry.space_group_name_H-M   'P 1'
#
loop_
_entity.id
_entity.type
_entity.pdbx_description
1 polymer ?
#
loop_
_entity_poly.entity_id
_entity_poly.type
_entity_poly.pdbx_seq_one_letter_code
_entity_poly.pdbx_strand_id
1 'polypeptide(L)'
;MVLADLLYSGDYDDKLPIDLGSIAPVDPYVKNQEVALSNQPGQPPFRANLRLKGRDTKEFKEPNRIVLQFEQDPWPDGKHAVGFLDGHAKFLLDAAFRDAVYVRRGVVP
;
A
#
# COMPACT_ATOMS: atom_id res chain seq x y z
N MET A 1 -0.10 6.85 -4.25
CA MET A 1 0.90 6.61 -3.19
C MET A 1 1.78 5.40 -3.40
N VAL A 2 1.25 4.19 -3.66
CA VAL A 2 2.08 2.96 -3.84
C VAL A 2 3.27 3.16 -4.78
N LEU A 3 3.07 3.81 -5.93
CA LEU A 3 4.16 4.05 -6.87
C LEU A 3 5.28 4.94 -6.27
N ALA A 4 4.94 5.89 -5.41
CA ALA A 4 5.92 6.74 -4.73
C ALA A 4 6.76 5.93 -3.72
N ASP A 5 6.15 4.97 -3.01
CA ASP A 5 6.91 4.06 -2.13
C ASP A 5 7.87 3.19 -2.94
N LEU A 6 7.48 2.73 -4.13
CA LEU A 6 8.34 1.92 -5.00
C LEU A 6 9.47 2.72 -5.64
N LEU A 7 9.22 3.98 -6.02
CA LEU A 7 10.27 4.89 -6.49
C LEU A 7 11.29 5.17 -5.38
N TYR A 8 10.83 5.48 -4.17
CA TYR A 8 11.71 5.60 -3.00
C TYR A 8 12.52 4.32 -2.79
N SER A 9 11.87 3.15 -2.85
CA SER A 9 12.53 1.87 -2.61
C SER A 9 13.64 1.62 -3.63
N GLY A 10 13.40 1.92 -4.91
CA GLY A 10 14.42 1.78 -5.96
C GLY A 10 15.66 2.64 -5.71
N ASP A 11 15.49 3.84 -5.14
CA ASP A 11 16.60 4.73 -4.75
C ASP A 11 17.28 4.31 -3.43
N TYR A 12 16.63 3.46 -2.64
CA TYR A 12 17.09 3.03 -1.30
C TYR A 12 17.35 1.52 -1.22
N ASP A 13 18.10 1.00 -2.20
CA ASP A 13 18.53 -0.41 -2.30
C ASP A 13 17.36 -1.41 -2.25
N ASP A 14 16.26 -1.10 -2.92
CA ASP A 14 15.03 -1.89 -2.98
C ASP A 14 14.34 -2.08 -1.61
N LYS A 15 14.60 -1.22 -0.62
CA LYS A 15 13.95 -1.30 0.71
C LYS A 15 12.77 -0.35 0.83
N LEU A 16 11.68 -0.88 1.37
CA LEU A 16 10.52 -0.07 1.74
C LEU A 16 10.87 0.92 2.87
N PRO A 17 10.22 2.10 2.93
CA PRO A 17 10.45 3.08 3.99
C PRO A 17 10.32 2.48 5.40
N ILE A 18 11.17 2.91 6.33
CA ILE A 18 11.02 2.59 7.76
C ILE A 18 9.76 3.27 8.33
N ASP A 19 9.48 4.46 7.83
CA ASP A 19 8.35 5.30 8.23
C ASP A 19 7.14 5.08 7.29
N LEU A 20 6.98 3.84 6.80
CA LEU A 20 5.95 3.47 5.82
C LEU A 20 4.55 3.93 6.29
N GLY A 21 3.82 4.59 5.39
CA GLY A 21 2.53 5.23 5.69
C GLY A 21 2.64 6.72 6.04
N SER A 22 3.85 7.23 6.29
CA SER A 22 4.14 8.66 6.23
C SER A 22 4.38 9.09 4.79
N ILE A 23 3.94 10.30 4.42
CA ILE A 23 4.28 10.89 3.13
C ILE A 23 5.72 11.42 3.10
N ALA A 24 6.31 11.74 4.25
CA ALA A 24 7.61 12.41 4.34
C ALA A 24 8.76 11.69 3.60
N PRO A 25 8.92 10.35 3.66
CA PRO A 25 9.97 9.66 2.92
C PRO A 25 9.79 9.74 1.40
N VAL A 26 8.53 9.81 0.95
CA VAL A 26 8.18 9.72 -0.47
C VAL A 26 7.82 11.07 -1.09
N ASP A 27 7.82 12.15 -0.32
CA ASP A 27 7.49 13.51 -0.75
C ASP A 27 8.28 13.96 -2.00
N PRO A 28 9.59 13.66 -2.15
CA PRO A 28 10.32 13.99 -3.38
C PRO A 28 9.77 13.34 -4.66
N TYR A 29 9.03 12.23 -4.53
CA TYR A 29 8.45 11.48 -5.65
C TYR A 29 6.97 11.83 -5.91
N VAL A 30 6.38 12.68 -5.06
CA VAL A 30 4.96 13.04 -5.13
C VAL A 30 4.80 14.46 -5.64
N LYS A 31 4.20 14.62 -6.84
CA LYS A 31 3.93 15.95 -7.42
C LYS A 31 2.69 16.64 -6.85
N ASN A 32 1.74 15.87 -6.33
CA ASN A 32 0.51 16.37 -5.70
C ASN A 32 0.26 15.55 -4.43
N GLN A 33 0.32 16.18 -3.27
CA GLN A 33 0.11 15.49 -1.99
C GLN A 33 -1.33 14.98 -1.79
N GLU A 34 -2.31 15.52 -2.53
CA GLU A 34 -3.70 15.02 -2.49
C GLU A 34 -3.80 13.56 -2.92
N VAL A 35 -2.81 13.02 -3.65
CA VAL A 35 -2.78 11.59 -4.00
C VAL A 35 -2.61 10.67 -2.79
N ALA A 36 -2.28 11.21 -1.62
CA ALA A 36 -2.25 10.51 -0.34
C ALA A 36 -3.64 10.35 0.30
N LEU A 37 -4.63 11.05 -0.22
CA LEU A 37 -6.00 11.00 0.26
C LEU A 37 -6.86 10.13 -0.65
N SER A 38 -7.80 9.40 -0.05
CA SER A 38 -8.85 8.70 -0.76
C SER A 38 -9.89 9.68 -1.31
N ASN A 39 -10.57 9.29 -2.38
CA ASN A 39 -11.76 9.99 -2.89
C ASN A 39 -13.08 9.54 -2.22
N GLN A 40 -13.01 8.68 -1.21
CA GLN A 40 -14.15 8.29 -0.39
C GLN A 40 -14.71 9.52 0.35
N PRO A 41 -16.02 9.56 0.67
CA PRO A 41 -16.57 10.61 1.52
C PRO A 41 -15.77 10.81 2.81
N GLY A 42 -15.35 12.05 3.08
CA GLY A 42 -14.46 12.40 4.19
C GLY A 42 -12.96 12.37 3.86
N GLN A 43 -12.61 11.94 2.64
CA GLN A 43 -11.24 11.91 2.11
C GLN A 43 -10.19 11.36 3.08
N PRO A 44 -10.41 10.17 3.69
CA PRO A 44 -9.46 9.62 4.64
C PRO A 44 -8.12 9.33 3.95
N PRO A 45 -6.98 9.43 4.67
CA PRO A 45 -5.70 9.02 4.11
C PRO A 45 -5.68 7.50 3.89
N PHE A 46 -4.93 7.05 2.87
CA PHE A 46 -4.63 5.63 2.72
C PHE A 46 -3.82 5.12 3.92
N ARG A 47 -4.10 3.89 4.33
CA ARG A 47 -3.30 3.16 5.32
C ARG A 47 -2.23 2.35 4.61
N ALA A 48 -1.09 2.18 5.26
CA ALA A 48 -0.05 1.27 4.78
C ALA A 48 0.00 -0.02 5.61
N ASN A 49 0.45 -1.10 4.97
CA ASN A 49 0.72 -2.36 5.65
C ASN A 49 2.06 -2.29 6.38
N LEU A 50 2.02 -1.85 7.64
CA LEU A 50 3.22 -1.61 8.46
C LEU A 50 4.10 -2.85 8.72
N ARG A 51 3.63 -4.06 8.38
CA ARG A 51 4.44 -5.29 8.43
C ARG A 51 5.53 -5.34 7.37
N LEU A 52 5.45 -4.47 6.36
CA LEU A 52 6.39 -4.42 5.24
C LEU A 52 7.48 -3.35 5.44
N LYS A 53 7.37 -2.49 6.46
CA LYS A 53 8.31 -1.39 6.69
C LYS A 53 9.76 -1.89 6.77
N GLY A 54 10.68 -1.23 6.07
CA GLY A 54 12.11 -1.57 6.06
C GLY A 54 12.49 -2.89 5.38
N ARG A 55 11.52 -3.65 4.85
CA ARG A 55 11.82 -4.93 4.19
C ARG A 55 12.29 -4.69 2.75
N ASP A 56 13.17 -5.56 2.29
CA ASP A 56 13.61 -5.55 0.90
C ASP A 56 12.50 -6.11 0.01
N THR A 57 12.16 -5.37 -1.05
CA THR A 57 11.11 -5.76 -2.00
C THR A 57 11.43 -7.08 -2.72
N LYS A 58 12.70 -7.47 -2.80
CA LYS A 58 13.17 -8.76 -3.35
C LYS A 58 12.82 -9.95 -2.48
N GLU A 59 12.50 -9.75 -1.20
CA GLU A 59 12.07 -10.83 -0.30
C GLU A 59 10.71 -11.42 -0.71
N PHE A 60 9.97 -10.73 -1.57
CA PHE A 60 8.60 -11.07 -1.91
C PHE A 60 8.48 -11.73 -3.28
N LYS A 61 8.14 -13.02 -3.28
CA LYS A 61 8.01 -13.82 -4.52
C LYS A 61 6.78 -13.47 -5.36
N GLU A 62 5.72 -12.96 -4.73
CA GLU A 62 4.45 -12.64 -5.39
C GLU A 62 4.01 -11.20 -5.04
N PRO A 63 4.73 -10.15 -5.49
CA PRO A 63 4.46 -8.76 -5.10
C PRO A 63 3.05 -8.30 -5.51
N ASN A 64 2.51 -8.84 -6.60
CA ASN A 64 1.14 -8.62 -7.07
C ASN A 64 0.06 -9.17 -6.12
N ARG A 65 0.43 -9.91 -5.07
CA ARG A 65 -0.50 -10.43 -4.06
C ARG A 65 -0.30 -9.79 -2.69
N ILE A 66 0.67 -8.90 -2.55
CA ILE A 66 1.02 -8.25 -1.29
C ILE A 66 0.44 -6.85 -1.29
N VAL A 67 -0.50 -6.61 -0.38
CA VAL A 67 -1.07 -5.28 -0.19
C VAL A 67 -0.05 -4.39 0.50
N LEU A 68 0.30 -3.29 -0.15
CA LEU A 68 1.17 -2.25 0.39
C LEU A 68 0.35 -1.13 1.04
N GLN A 69 -0.67 -0.63 0.33
CA GLN A 69 -1.57 0.41 0.83
C GLN A 69 -3.04 0.08 0.59
N PHE A 70 -3.92 0.60 1.42
CA PHE A 70 -5.36 0.32 1.36
C PHE A 70 -6.22 1.38 2.04
N GLU A 71 -7.48 1.45 1.66
CA GLU A 71 -8.50 2.19 2.40
C GLU A 71 -9.02 1.37 3.58
N GLN A 72 -9.10 2.01 4.75
CA GLN A 72 -9.55 1.34 5.97
C GLN A 72 -11.03 0.98 5.90
N ASP A 73 -11.86 1.89 5.40
CA ASP A 73 -13.31 1.75 5.37
C ASP A 73 -13.80 1.45 3.94
N PRO A 74 -14.87 0.67 3.78
CA PRO A 74 -15.41 0.37 2.46
C PRO A 74 -16.14 1.57 1.85
N TRP A 75 -16.12 1.65 0.52
CA TRP A 75 -17.00 2.50 -0.27
C TRP A 75 -18.47 2.10 -0.09
N PRO A 76 -19.44 2.95 -0.49
CA PRO A 76 -20.86 2.62 -0.41
C PRO A 76 -21.27 1.33 -1.13
N ASP A 77 -20.49 0.86 -2.11
CA ASP A 77 -20.70 -0.39 -2.83
C ASP A 77 -20.05 -1.63 -2.13
N GLY A 78 -19.49 -1.44 -0.93
CA GLY A 78 -18.88 -2.50 -0.12
C GLY A 78 -17.47 -2.89 -0.53
N LYS A 79 -16.81 -2.10 -1.40
CA LYS A 79 -15.43 -2.37 -1.85
C LYS A 79 -14.40 -1.48 -1.17
N HIS A 80 -13.16 -1.93 -1.11
CA HIS A 80 -11.99 -1.19 -0.66
C HIS A 80 -11.04 -0.97 -1.83
N ALA A 81 -10.49 0.23 -2.01
CA ALA A 81 -9.35 0.42 -2.90
C ALA A 81 -8.07 -0.10 -2.23
N VAL A 82 -7.30 -0.88 -2.99
CA VAL A 82 -6.12 -1.57 -2.50
C VAL A 82 -5.00 -1.46 -3.53
N GLY A 83 -3.81 -1.09 -3.09
CA GLY A 83 -2.60 -1.02 -3.89
C GLY A 83 -1.58 -2.06 -3.47
N PHE A 84 -0.95 -2.69 -4.45
CA PHE A 84 -0.10 -3.86 -4.30
C PHE A 84 1.39 -3.52 -4.46
N LEU A 85 2.26 -4.39 -3.98
CA LEU A 85 3.71 -4.16 -3.95
C LEU A 85 4.37 -4.08 -5.36
N ASP A 86 3.69 -4.53 -6.41
CA ASP A 86 4.13 -4.37 -7.81
C ASP A 86 3.61 -3.07 -8.47
N GLY A 87 2.89 -2.23 -7.72
CA GLY A 87 2.41 -0.93 -8.18
C GLY A 87 0.99 -0.90 -8.72
N HIS A 88 0.34 -2.05 -8.95
CA HIS A 88 -1.05 -2.04 -9.41
C HIS A 88 -2.03 -1.77 -8.27
N ALA A 89 -3.24 -1.33 -8.63
CA ALA A 89 -4.33 -1.10 -7.70
C ALA A 89 -5.65 -1.71 -8.21
N LYS A 90 -6.52 -2.10 -7.30
CA LYS A 90 -7.87 -2.61 -7.61
C LYS A 90 -8.83 -2.40 -6.44
N PHE A 91 -10.12 -2.48 -6.75
CA PHE A 91 -11.17 -2.56 -5.74
C PHE A 91 -11.41 -4.02 -5.33
N LEU A 92 -11.46 -4.28 -4.03
CA LEU A 92 -11.77 -5.59 -3.45
C LEU A 92 -13.05 -5.53 -2.62
N LEU A 93 -13.92 -6.54 -2.73
CA LEU A 93 -15.01 -6.75 -1.78
C LEU A 93 -14.45 -7.02 -0.37
N ASP A 94 -15.19 -6.64 0.68
CA ASP A 94 -14.77 -6.77 2.09
C ASP A 94 -14.15 -8.14 2.44
N ALA A 95 -14.74 -9.25 2.01
CA ALA A 95 -14.19 -10.59 2.28
C ALA A 95 -12.79 -10.79 1.66
N ALA A 96 -12.59 -10.36 0.41
CA ALA A 96 -11.31 -10.46 -0.28
C ALA A 96 -10.28 -9.47 0.28
N PHE A 97 -10.73 -8.28 0.68
CA PHE A 97 -9.91 -7.29 1.39
C PHE A 97 -9.38 -7.85 2.71
N ARG A 98 -10.25 -8.46 3.52
CA ARG A 98 -9.86 -9.06 4.80
C ARG A 98 -8.86 -10.20 4.63
N ASP A 99 -9.05 -11.06 3.61
CA ASP A 99 -8.08 -12.12 3.31
C ASP A 99 -6.70 -11.53 2.97
N ALA A 100 -6.68 -10.56 2.06
CA ALA A 100 -5.47 -9.94 1.55
C ALA A 100 -4.69 -9.14 2.62
N VAL A 101 -5.39 -8.43 3.51
CA VAL A 101 -4.75 -7.53 4.50
C VAL A 101 -4.52 -8.21 5.85
N TYR A 102 -5.47 -9.01 6.35
CA TYR A 102 -5.44 -9.50 7.74
C TYR A 102 -5.10 -10.98 7.87
N VAL A 103 -5.58 -11.83 6.95
CA VAL A 103 -5.55 -13.30 7.13
C VAL A 103 -4.25 -13.90 6.62
N ARG A 104 -3.64 -13.37 5.55
CA ARG A 104 -2.35 -13.88 5.05
C ARG A 104 -1.20 -13.60 6.01
N ARG A 105 -1.07 -14.46 7.02
CA ARG A 105 0.01 -14.55 8.00
C ARG A 105 1.23 -15.36 7.53
N GLY A 106 1.28 -15.82 6.29
CA GLY A 106 2.16 -16.96 5.94
C GLY A 106 2.88 -16.94 4.60
N VAL A 107 2.95 -15.81 3.88
CA VAL A 107 3.79 -15.73 2.67
C VAL A 107 4.92 -14.74 2.92
N VAL A 108 5.76 -15.11 3.88
CA VAL A 108 7.16 -14.68 3.92
C VAL A 108 7.95 -15.94 3.62
N PRO A 109 8.71 -16.02 2.51
CA PRO A 109 9.64 -17.11 2.33
C PRO A 109 10.71 -17.12 3.41
#